data_AF-A0A162H134-F1
#
_entry.id   AF-A0A162H134-F1
#
_cell.length_a   1.000
_cell.length_b   1.000
_cell.length_c   1.000
_cell.angle_alpha   90.00
_cell.angle_beta   90.00
_cell.angle_gamma   90.00
#
_symmetry.space_group_name_H-M   'P 1'
#
loop_
_entity.id
_entity.type
_entity.pdbx_description
1 polymer ?
#
loop_
_entity_poly.entity_id
_entity_poly.type
_entity_poly.pdbx_seq_one_letter_code
_entity_poly.pdbx_strand_id
1 'polypeptide(L)'
;MMNTHYLFPGKLAAFKEETVISTLLGSCVAVAIFDPTTKIGGLNHYLLPEGLPEESQNSRYGSYAIPQLIEECVRLGANRSRMQAKIYGGGNVISVSQLGDGIGKRNIEIAEQLMREFNIPIIERNVAGENARTIKMNTSTFEVIHNSPRDTGSVDKPVDVSGFRPLSIAKNVKVLVVDDSATVRTLFTNIFTKSGLEVVGSAADPYQAREMILSKKPDVITLDIEMPKMSGVMFLEKLMKHHPIPVVMVSSLASTGEAALKSLELGAVEFVHKPSQFDPAVLKDLAAMLVDKVRAAASVNVLKRLKETPPVVEIKTTAPVKMNVRKAAELKVVVLGGNAGSADAVEKFVKNLAADTPPVVVACSTVANFATAFISKLKQGSKVTPILAKDGEFLRMGHVYFIPAEHHGKIQTGGTGPVLNIAKGTPVSSQLPSANVLFQSAALSYSKGVYAVLLGGFGADGVDGLIEVQKKGGATVVQHPDEAQFPYGPQKAIELGVADEILKAEMLAHHLMQYRNQNLY
;
A
#
# COMPACT_ATOMS: atom_id res chain seq x y z
N MET A 1 -27.32 -2.76 -17.40
CA MET A 1 -26.22 -2.82 -16.41
C MET A 1 -26.41 -1.64 -15.49
N MET A 2 -26.50 -1.86 -14.18
CA MET A 2 -26.64 -0.79 -13.19
C MET A 2 -25.31 -0.05 -13.09
N ASN A 3 -25.28 1.28 -13.25
CA ASN A 3 -24.05 2.05 -13.15
C ASN A 3 -23.57 2.03 -11.70
N THR A 4 -22.27 1.88 -11.46
CA THR A 4 -21.68 1.90 -10.11
C THR A 4 -20.58 2.93 -10.05
N HIS A 5 -20.53 3.70 -8.97
CA HIS A 5 -19.51 4.71 -8.73
C HIS A 5 -18.94 4.54 -7.31
N TYR A 6 -17.64 4.29 -7.18
CA TYR A 6 -16.99 4.33 -5.88
C TYR A 6 -16.59 5.77 -5.57
N LEU A 7 -17.07 6.30 -4.45
CA LEU A 7 -16.83 7.65 -3.99
C LEU A 7 -15.66 7.66 -3.00
N PHE A 8 -14.52 8.14 -3.49
CA PHE A 8 -13.31 8.26 -2.68
C PHE A 8 -13.45 9.30 -1.54
N PRO A 9 -12.68 9.16 -0.45
CA PRO A 9 -12.59 10.19 0.58
C PRO A 9 -12.27 11.57 0.00
N GLY A 10 -12.98 12.59 0.47
CA GLY A 10 -12.79 13.98 0.07
C GLY A 10 -13.40 14.32 -1.29
N LYS A 11 -14.27 13.46 -1.82
CA LYS A 11 -15.00 13.67 -3.08
C LYS A 11 -16.50 13.72 -2.84
N LEU A 12 -17.21 14.24 -3.84
CA LEU A 12 -18.66 14.18 -3.97
C LEU A 12 -19.02 13.78 -5.40
N ALA A 13 -20.17 13.14 -5.56
CA ALA A 13 -20.71 12.81 -6.87
C ALA A 13 -22.24 12.84 -6.83
N ALA A 14 -22.86 13.30 -7.92
CA ALA A 14 -24.30 13.23 -8.10
C ALA A 14 -24.61 12.75 -9.52
N PHE A 15 -25.71 12.03 -9.66
CA PHE A 15 -26.12 11.45 -10.93
C PHE A 15 -27.63 11.61 -11.13
N LYS A 16 -28.02 11.90 -12.36
CA LYS A 16 -29.41 11.84 -12.83
C LYS A 16 -29.79 10.43 -13.27
N GLU A 17 -28.83 9.71 -13.84
CA GLU A 17 -29.00 8.30 -14.19
C GLU A 17 -28.88 7.43 -12.94
N GLU A 18 -29.58 6.30 -12.94
CA GLU A 18 -29.51 5.32 -11.85
C GLU A 18 -28.09 4.81 -11.69
N THR A 19 -27.47 5.20 -10.56
CA THR A 19 -26.10 4.88 -10.21
C THR A 19 -26.03 4.47 -8.75
N VAL A 20 -25.31 3.40 -8.46
CA VAL A 20 -25.00 3.02 -7.08
C VAL A 20 -23.69 3.68 -6.68
N ILE A 21 -23.77 4.68 -5.79
CA ILE A 21 -22.60 5.33 -5.20
C ILE A 21 -22.19 4.56 -3.95
N SER A 22 -20.93 4.15 -3.83
CA SER A 22 -20.42 3.40 -2.68
C SER A 22 -19.23 4.07 -2.02
N THR A 23 -19.11 3.98 -0.68
CA THR A 23 -17.97 4.55 0.07
C THR A 23 -17.76 3.82 1.40
N LEU A 24 -16.56 3.94 1.97
CA LEU A 24 -16.16 3.40 3.28
C LEU A 24 -15.94 4.54 4.28
N LEU A 25 -16.59 4.45 5.44
CA LEU A 25 -16.60 5.52 6.44
C LEU A 25 -16.03 5.04 7.78
N GLY A 26 -14.98 5.71 8.25
CA GLY A 26 -14.46 5.63 9.61
C GLY A 26 -14.96 6.81 10.46
N SER A 27 -14.04 7.68 10.87
CA SER A 27 -14.37 8.96 11.54
C SER A 27 -14.90 10.05 10.59
N CYS A 28 -14.76 9.84 9.28
CA CYS A 28 -15.39 10.64 8.23
C CYS A 28 -16.91 10.43 8.17
N VAL A 29 -17.62 11.37 7.54
CA VAL A 29 -19.08 11.32 7.37
C VAL A 29 -19.44 11.45 5.90
N ALA A 30 -20.49 10.75 5.50
CA ALA A 30 -21.13 10.92 4.22
C ALA A 30 -22.55 11.48 4.39
N VAL A 31 -22.87 12.50 3.59
CA VAL A 31 -24.22 13.02 3.43
C VAL A 31 -24.71 12.64 2.04
N ALA A 32 -25.82 11.91 2.03
CA ALA A 32 -26.56 11.54 0.84
C ALA A 32 -27.69 12.56 0.64
N ILE A 33 -27.83 13.13 -0.55
CA ILE A 33 -28.89 14.05 -0.94
C ILE A 33 -29.69 13.44 -2.08
N PHE A 34 -31.02 13.57 -2.02
CA PHE A 34 -31.89 13.05 -3.08
C PHE A 34 -33.13 13.89 -3.27
N ASP A 35 -33.54 14.00 -4.53
CA ASP A 35 -34.81 14.58 -4.95
C ASP A 35 -35.76 13.46 -5.42
N PRO A 36 -36.88 13.21 -4.71
CA PRO A 36 -37.79 12.11 -5.01
C PRO A 36 -38.57 12.27 -6.31
N THR A 37 -38.69 13.49 -6.85
CA THR A 37 -39.45 13.72 -8.08
C THR A 37 -38.57 13.55 -9.31
N THR A 38 -37.38 14.14 -9.31
CA THR A 38 -36.46 14.03 -10.46
C THR A 38 -35.57 12.80 -10.40
N LYS A 39 -35.55 12.09 -9.26
CA LYS A 39 -34.70 10.92 -9.00
C LYS A 39 -33.22 11.23 -9.18
N ILE A 40 -32.83 12.46 -8.83
CA ILE A 40 -31.43 12.89 -8.82
C ILE A 40 -30.93 12.70 -7.40
N GLY A 41 -29.86 11.91 -7.28
CA GLY A 41 -29.23 11.61 -6.02
C GLY A 41 -27.74 11.84 -6.08
N GLY A 42 -27.15 12.20 -4.95
CA GLY A 42 -25.73 12.36 -4.81
C GLY A 42 -25.25 12.09 -3.40
N LEU A 43 -23.95 11.84 -3.27
CA LEU A 43 -23.29 11.48 -2.03
C LEU A 43 -21.99 12.26 -1.94
N ASN A 44 -21.65 12.75 -0.76
CA ASN A 44 -20.33 13.24 -0.45
C ASN A 44 -19.61 12.31 0.54
N HIS A 45 -18.31 12.46 0.63
CA HIS A 45 -17.48 11.83 1.65
C HIS A 45 -16.48 12.87 2.12
N TYR A 46 -16.72 13.50 3.27
CA TYR A 46 -15.79 14.47 3.85
C TYR A 46 -15.13 13.93 5.10
N LEU A 47 -13.90 14.40 5.36
CA LEU A 47 -13.02 13.88 6.41
C LEU A 47 -12.98 14.80 7.63
N LEU A 48 -13.11 16.11 7.42
CA LEU A 48 -12.93 17.15 8.45
C LEU A 48 -14.17 18.06 8.49
N PRO A 49 -14.47 18.68 9.64
CA PRO A 49 -15.73 19.42 9.78
C PRO A 49 -15.70 20.75 9.01
N GLU A 50 -14.65 21.56 9.24
CA GLU A 50 -14.51 22.91 8.69
C GLU A 50 -13.12 23.08 8.06
N GLY A 51 -13.05 23.82 6.96
CA GLY A 51 -11.81 24.20 6.28
C GLY A 51 -11.60 25.71 6.25
N LEU A 52 -10.41 26.15 5.86
CA LEU A 52 -10.13 27.58 5.70
C LEU A 52 -10.80 28.13 4.42
N PRO A 53 -11.12 29.44 4.33
CA PRO A 53 -11.76 30.02 3.15
C PRO A 53 -11.04 29.76 1.82
N GLU A 54 -9.71 29.70 1.85
CA GLU A 54 -8.85 29.38 0.70
C GLU A 54 -9.05 27.95 0.17
N GLU A 55 -9.61 27.06 1.00
CA GLU A 55 -9.91 25.66 0.69
C GLU A 55 -11.37 25.45 0.28
N SER A 56 -12.11 26.51 -0.07
CA SER A 56 -13.53 26.44 -0.44
C SER A 56 -13.85 25.49 -1.61
N GLN A 57 -12.85 25.12 -2.43
CA GLN A 57 -12.99 24.14 -3.51
C GLN A 57 -12.70 22.69 -3.07
N ASN A 58 -12.36 22.47 -1.80
CA ASN A 58 -11.89 21.20 -1.29
C ASN A 58 -13.01 20.45 -0.55
N SER A 59 -13.59 19.45 -1.21
CA SER A 59 -14.69 18.65 -0.67
C SER A 59 -14.29 17.69 0.46
N ARG A 60 -13.08 17.82 1.04
CA ARG A 60 -12.69 17.12 2.28
C ARG A 60 -13.30 17.72 3.54
N TYR A 61 -13.80 18.95 3.48
CA TYR A 61 -14.41 19.64 4.61
C TYR A 61 -15.93 19.63 4.49
N GLY A 62 -16.64 19.24 5.56
CA GLY A 62 -18.10 19.18 5.58
C GLY A 62 -18.74 20.53 5.25
N SER A 63 -18.13 21.62 5.74
CA SER A 63 -18.51 23.01 5.46
C SER A 63 -18.57 23.36 3.97
N TYR A 64 -17.82 22.66 3.11
CA TYR A 64 -17.77 22.90 1.67
C TYR A 64 -18.39 21.76 0.86
N ALA A 65 -18.15 20.51 1.24
CA ALA A 65 -18.63 19.32 0.54
C ALA A 65 -20.15 19.21 0.51
N ILE A 66 -20.85 19.65 1.56
CA ILE A 66 -22.30 19.58 1.67
C ILE A 66 -22.97 20.63 0.75
N PRO A 67 -22.62 21.93 0.83
CA PRO A 67 -23.14 22.92 -0.10
C PRO A 67 -22.87 22.56 -1.57
N GLN A 68 -21.63 22.15 -1.88
CA GLN A 68 -21.25 21.77 -3.25
C GLN A 68 -22.07 20.59 -3.78
N LEU A 69 -22.35 19.58 -2.95
CA LEU A 69 -23.18 18.45 -3.35
C LEU A 69 -24.62 18.87 -3.67
N ILE A 70 -25.19 19.77 -2.86
CA ILE A 70 -26.53 20.31 -3.08
C ILE A 70 -26.56 21.07 -4.42
N GLU A 71 -25.58 21.94 -4.65
CA GLU A 71 -25.43 22.69 -5.90
C GLU A 71 -25.29 21.78 -7.11
N GLU A 72 -24.49 20.72 -6.99
CA GLU A 72 -24.31 19.73 -8.05
C GLU A 72 -25.62 18.99 -8.38
N CYS A 73 -26.39 18.60 -7.37
CA CYS A 73 -27.71 18.01 -7.57
C CYS A 73 -28.67 18.99 -8.27
N VAL A 74 -28.68 20.27 -7.85
CA VAL A 74 -29.50 21.32 -8.49
C VAL A 74 -29.08 21.54 -9.94
N ARG A 75 -27.77 21.54 -10.22
CA ARG A 75 -27.22 21.66 -11.58
C ARG A 75 -27.70 20.55 -12.50
N LEU A 76 -27.87 19.33 -11.96
CA LEU A 76 -28.44 18.19 -12.68
C LEU A 76 -29.98 18.25 -12.85
N GLY A 77 -30.64 19.22 -12.20
CA GLY A 77 -32.07 19.47 -12.30
C GLY A 77 -32.89 19.14 -11.05
N ALA A 78 -32.24 18.86 -9.91
CA ALA A 78 -32.94 18.67 -8.64
C ALA A 78 -33.51 19.99 -8.10
N ASN A 79 -34.63 19.92 -7.38
CA ASN A 79 -35.24 21.07 -6.72
C ASN A 79 -34.96 21.00 -5.23
N ARG A 80 -34.28 22.05 -4.73
CA ARG A 80 -33.86 22.17 -3.33
C ARG A 80 -34.98 22.02 -2.31
N SER A 81 -36.18 22.53 -2.62
CA SER A 81 -37.33 22.55 -1.70
C SER A 81 -37.89 21.17 -1.35
N ARG A 82 -37.55 20.14 -2.13
CA ARG A 82 -38.02 18.76 -1.96
C ARG A 82 -36.89 17.76 -1.71
N MET A 83 -35.66 18.25 -1.54
CA MET A 83 -34.52 17.38 -1.23
C MET A 83 -34.70 16.73 0.13
N GLN A 84 -34.15 15.53 0.26
CA GLN A 84 -34.07 14.77 1.50
C GLN A 84 -32.63 14.33 1.72
N ALA A 85 -32.25 14.15 2.99
CA ALA A 85 -30.90 13.78 3.38
C ALA A 85 -30.85 12.49 4.20
N LYS A 86 -29.75 11.74 4.04
CA LYS A 86 -29.37 10.64 4.93
C LYS A 86 -27.91 10.79 5.33
N ILE A 87 -27.57 10.47 6.59
CA ILE A 87 -26.23 10.71 7.15
C ILE A 87 -25.65 9.41 7.69
N TYR A 88 -24.39 9.13 7.33
CA TYR A 88 -23.66 7.92 7.72
C TYR A 88 -22.23 8.23 8.17
N GLY A 89 -21.66 7.40 9.04
CA GLY A 89 -20.24 7.46 9.44
C GLY A 89 -19.99 8.10 10.81
N GLY A 90 -18.84 8.76 10.99
CA GLY A 90 -18.46 9.42 12.24
C GLY A 90 -18.11 8.46 13.39
N GLY A 91 -17.65 7.24 13.06
CA GLY A 91 -17.23 6.24 14.03
C GLY A 91 -15.86 6.54 14.66
N ASN A 92 -15.65 6.09 15.89
CA ASN A 92 -14.40 6.22 16.64
C ASN A 92 -13.52 4.97 16.47
N VAL A 93 -12.93 4.82 15.28
CA VAL A 93 -12.24 3.59 14.87
C VAL A 93 -10.82 3.45 15.43
N ILE A 94 -10.24 4.53 16.02
CA ILE A 94 -8.87 4.55 16.57
C ILE A 94 -8.82 5.43 17.84
N SER A 95 -8.69 4.81 19.03
CA SER A 95 -8.51 5.50 20.33
C SER A 95 -7.02 5.80 20.66
N VAL A 96 -6.21 6.07 19.65
CA VAL A 96 -4.73 6.17 19.80
C VAL A 96 -4.17 7.32 18.95
N SER A 97 -4.54 8.55 19.28
CA SER A 97 -3.70 9.72 19.00
C SER A 97 -4.19 10.93 19.79
N GLN A 98 -3.26 11.68 20.38
CA GLN A 98 -3.55 12.92 21.14
C GLN A 98 -4.08 14.09 20.27
N LEU A 99 -4.45 13.83 19.00
CA LEU A 99 -5.10 14.77 18.08
C LEU A 99 -6.54 14.34 17.72
N GLY A 100 -7.00 13.18 18.19
CA GLY A 100 -8.11 12.43 17.58
C GLY A 100 -9.43 12.35 18.37
N ASP A 101 -9.54 12.95 19.56
CA ASP A 101 -10.82 12.92 20.30
C ASP A 101 -11.88 13.80 19.62
N GLY A 102 -12.93 13.15 19.11
CA GLY A 102 -14.16 13.84 18.69
C GLY A 102 -14.23 14.36 17.25
N ILE A 103 -13.31 13.99 16.34
CA ILE A 103 -13.43 14.37 14.90
C ILE A 103 -14.74 13.83 14.30
N GLY A 104 -15.06 12.55 14.55
CA GLY A 104 -16.30 11.94 14.07
C GLY A 104 -17.55 12.65 14.59
N LYS A 105 -17.54 13.04 15.88
CA LYS A 105 -18.62 13.82 16.49
C LYS A 105 -18.79 15.18 15.81
N ARG A 106 -17.69 15.93 15.62
CA ARG A 106 -17.71 17.23 14.93
C ARG A 106 -18.16 17.13 13.47
N ASN A 107 -17.75 16.07 12.78
CA ASN A 107 -18.23 15.78 11.42
C ASN A 107 -19.74 15.57 11.40
N ILE A 108 -20.30 14.82 12.36
CA ILE A 108 -21.75 14.63 12.46
C ILE A 108 -22.47 15.96 12.73
N GLU A 109 -21.95 16.75 13.68
CA GLU A 109 -22.52 18.03 14.08
C GLU A 109 -22.60 19.02 12.90
N ILE A 110 -21.54 19.17 12.11
CA ILE A 110 -21.55 20.08 10.95
C ILE A 110 -22.55 19.63 9.88
N ALA A 111 -22.73 18.31 9.65
CA ALA A 111 -23.74 17.84 8.72
C ALA A 111 -25.15 18.17 9.20
N GLU A 112 -25.45 17.93 10.47
CA GLU A 112 -26.78 18.22 11.04
C GLU A 112 -27.08 19.72 11.03
N GLN A 113 -26.08 20.54 11.34
CA GLN A 113 -26.19 22.00 11.27
C GLN A 113 -26.52 22.46 9.85
N LEU A 114 -25.75 22.03 8.85
CA LEU A 114 -25.93 22.47 7.47
C LEU A 114 -27.24 21.94 6.86
N MET A 115 -27.70 20.74 7.23
CA MET A 115 -29.02 20.26 6.81
C MET A 115 -30.16 21.14 7.37
N ARG A 116 -30.07 21.59 8.62
CA ARG A 116 -31.03 22.55 9.19
C ARG A 116 -30.96 23.90 8.49
N GLU A 117 -29.77 24.42 8.26
CA GLU A 117 -29.55 25.71 7.60
C GLU A 117 -30.12 25.72 6.17
N PHE A 118 -29.92 24.65 5.42
CA PHE A 118 -30.45 24.50 4.07
C PHE A 118 -31.90 24.03 4.00
N ASN A 119 -32.55 23.82 5.16
CA ASN A 119 -33.92 23.34 5.29
C ASN A 119 -34.16 22.00 4.55
N ILE A 120 -33.19 21.08 4.65
CA ILE A 120 -33.26 19.73 4.06
C ILE A 120 -33.50 18.72 5.20
N PRO A 121 -34.64 18.01 5.22
CA PRO A 121 -34.94 17.04 6.27
C PRO A 121 -34.01 15.83 6.19
N ILE A 122 -33.47 15.44 7.35
CA ILE A 122 -32.71 14.20 7.52
C ILE A 122 -33.70 13.08 7.82
N ILE A 123 -33.88 12.15 6.87
CA ILE A 123 -34.86 11.06 6.98
C ILE A 123 -34.27 9.76 7.54
N GLU A 124 -32.94 9.63 7.52
CA GLU A 124 -32.24 8.46 8.06
C GLU A 124 -30.86 8.86 8.61
N ARG A 125 -30.47 8.25 9.73
CA ARG A 125 -29.15 8.45 10.35
C ARG A 125 -28.58 7.12 10.81
N ASN A 126 -27.35 6.82 10.40
CA ASN A 126 -26.55 5.71 10.90
C ASN A 126 -25.12 6.18 11.17
N VAL A 127 -24.98 6.93 12.26
CA VAL A 127 -23.75 7.64 12.62
C VAL A 127 -23.16 7.15 13.96
N ALA A 128 -21.95 7.58 14.30
CA ALA A 128 -21.22 7.20 15.51
C ALA A 128 -20.94 5.68 15.63
N GLY A 129 -20.49 5.25 16.81
CA GLY A 129 -20.06 3.87 17.09
C GLY A 129 -18.54 3.71 17.02
N GLU A 130 -18.04 2.50 17.23
CA GLU A 130 -16.59 2.21 17.29
C GLU A 130 -16.05 1.55 16.00
N ASN A 131 -16.94 1.25 15.05
CA ASN A 131 -16.60 0.51 13.84
C ASN A 131 -16.73 1.39 12.59
N ALA A 132 -15.89 1.11 11.60
CA ALA A 132 -16.09 1.60 10.25
C ALA A 132 -17.33 0.95 9.61
N ARG A 133 -17.90 1.63 8.62
CA ARG A 133 -19.10 1.17 7.90
C ARG A 133 -19.00 1.50 6.42
N THR A 134 -19.34 0.52 5.59
CA THR A 134 -19.48 0.71 4.14
C THR A 134 -20.92 1.06 3.83
N ILE A 135 -21.12 2.05 2.95
CA ILE A 135 -22.45 2.40 2.46
C ILE A 135 -22.50 2.27 0.94
N LYS A 136 -23.67 1.88 0.42
CA LYS A 136 -24.02 1.86 -1.00
C LYS A 136 -25.37 2.54 -1.17
N MET A 137 -25.41 3.68 -1.84
CA MET A 137 -26.62 4.45 -2.12
C MET A 137 -27.01 4.30 -3.59
N ASN A 138 -28.24 3.91 -3.88
CA ASN A 138 -28.81 4.03 -5.23
C ASN A 138 -29.35 5.45 -5.43
N THR A 139 -28.84 6.18 -6.42
CA THR A 139 -29.20 7.59 -6.69
C THR A 139 -30.64 7.77 -7.16
N SER A 140 -31.31 6.73 -7.64
CA SER A 140 -32.66 6.81 -8.18
C SER A 140 -33.75 6.38 -7.18
N THR A 141 -33.44 5.47 -6.26
CA THR A 141 -34.37 4.96 -5.24
C THR A 141 -34.13 5.55 -3.85
N PHE A 142 -32.96 6.15 -3.62
CA PHE A 142 -32.47 6.63 -2.33
C PHE A 142 -32.34 5.56 -1.24
N GLU A 143 -32.36 4.29 -1.66
CA GLU A 143 -32.02 3.17 -0.79
C GLU A 143 -30.52 3.22 -0.46
N VAL A 144 -30.20 3.06 0.82
CA VAL A 144 -28.82 2.99 1.29
C VAL A 144 -28.62 1.71 2.06
N ILE A 145 -27.84 0.81 1.48
CA ILE A 145 -27.39 -0.41 2.15
C ILE A 145 -26.13 -0.05 2.93
N HIS A 146 -26.11 -0.34 4.22
CA HIS A 146 -24.97 -0.09 5.09
C HIS A 146 -24.62 -1.33 5.91
N ASN A 147 -23.35 -1.74 5.85
CA ASN A 147 -22.87 -2.88 6.63
C ASN A 147 -22.08 -2.35 7.83
N SER A 148 -22.68 -2.47 9.01
CA SER A 148 -21.95 -2.54 10.28
C SER A 148 -21.57 -4.01 10.51
N PRO A 149 -20.46 -4.36 11.18
CA PRO A 149 -20.02 -5.76 11.37
C PRO A 149 -21.00 -6.73 12.09
N ARG A 150 -22.30 -6.41 12.20
CA ARG A 150 -23.34 -7.25 12.81
C ARG A 150 -24.70 -7.30 12.12
N ASP A 151 -24.87 -6.82 10.88
CA ASP A 151 -26.12 -7.08 10.14
C ASP A 151 -25.90 -7.95 8.90
N THR A 152 -26.53 -9.12 8.90
CA THR A 152 -26.41 -10.17 7.89
C THR A 152 -27.57 -10.12 6.90
N GLY A 153 -27.29 -9.93 5.61
CA GLY A 153 -28.26 -10.10 4.53
C GLY A 153 -27.70 -9.72 3.14
N SER A 154 -27.45 -10.72 2.29
CA SER A 154 -26.89 -10.73 0.91
C SER A 154 -27.57 -9.75 -0.09
N VAL A 155 -27.00 -9.21 -1.20
CA VAL A 155 -26.06 -9.66 -2.25
C VAL A 155 -25.47 -8.42 -2.99
N ASP A 156 -24.18 -8.48 -3.36
CA ASP A 156 -23.47 -7.98 -4.59
C ASP A 156 -22.06 -7.50 -4.24
N LYS A 157 -21.07 -8.31 -4.61
CA LYS A 157 -19.76 -8.44 -3.97
C LYS A 157 -18.87 -7.19 -4.09
N PRO A 158 -18.64 -6.45 -2.99
CA PRO A 158 -17.47 -5.60 -2.85
C PRO A 158 -16.20 -6.45 -2.67
N VAL A 159 -15.04 -5.82 -2.89
CA VAL A 159 -13.73 -6.34 -2.44
C VAL A 159 -13.86 -6.62 -0.93
N ASP A 160 -13.76 -7.90 -0.58
CA ASP A 160 -14.01 -8.39 0.77
C ASP A 160 -12.85 -7.99 1.70
N VAL A 161 -13.03 -6.88 2.40
CA VAL A 161 -12.12 -6.46 3.47
C VAL A 161 -12.53 -6.97 4.86
N SER A 162 -13.65 -7.69 4.96
CA SER A 162 -14.26 -8.13 6.23
C SER A 162 -13.53 -9.31 6.89
N GLY A 163 -12.59 -9.92 6.16
CA GLY A 163 -11.62 -10.89 6.69
C GLY A 163 -10.31 -10.28 7.20
N PHE A 164 -10.04 -8.99 7.00
CA PHE A 164 -8.80 -8.36 7.45
C PHE A 164 -8.89 -8.00 8.92
N ARG A 165 -8.29 -8.85 9.74
CA ARG A 165 -7.85 -8.42 11.07
C ARG A 165 -6.77 -7.35 10.86
N PRO A 166 -6.84 -6.18 11.51
CA PRO A 166 -5.65 -5.40 11.77
C PRO A 166 -4.62 -6.39 12.26
N LEU A 167 -3.44 -6.37 11.66
CA LEU A 167 -2.39 -7.30 11.99
C LEU A 167 -2.02 -7.03 13.44
N SER A 168 -2.66 -7.76 14.37
CA SER A 168 -2.34 -7.68 15.78
C SER A 168 -0.88 -8.07 15.84
N ILE A 169 -0.03 -7.14 16.27
CA ILE A 169 1.37 -7.45 16.60
C ILE A 169 1.25 -8.62 17.57
N ALA A 170 1.51 -9.83 17.08
CA ALA A 170 1.17 -11.04 17.80
C ALA A 170 1.94 -10.97 19.12
N LYS A 171 1.19 -10.87 20.23
CA LYS A 171 1.78 -10.54 21.53
C LYS A 171 2.71 -11.63 22.05
N ASN A 172 2.71 -12.83 21.45
CA ASN A 172 3.62 -13.95 21.71
C ASN A 172 3.97 -14.69 20.41
N VAL A 173 4.86 -14.14 19.57
CA VAL A 173 5.37 -14.86 18.38
C VAL A 173 6.43 -15.86 18.79
N LYS A 174 6.27 -17.13 18.42
CA LYS A 174 7.25 -18.20 18.64
C LYS A 174 8.28 -18.26 17.52
N VAL A 175 9.52 -17.97 17.84
CA VAL A 175 10.64 -17.92 16.89
C VAL A 175 11.57 -19.11 17.09
N LEU A 176 11.90 -19.80 16.00
CA LEU A 176 13.00 -20.77 15.96
C LEU A 176 14.19 -20.15 15.21
N VAL A 177 15.36 -20.11 15.87
CA VAL A 177 16.60 -19.60 15.25
C VAL A 177 17.42 -20.76 14.69
N VAL A 178 17.68 -20.76 13.38
CA VAL A 178 18.46 -21.79 12.70
C VAL A 178 19.67 -21.15 12.04
N ASP A 179 20.85 -21.41 12.59
CA ASP A 179 22.12 -20.84 12.14
C ASP A 179 23.27 -21.73 12.61
N ASP A 180 24.30 -21.95 11.80
CA ASP A 180 25.42 -22.82 12.19
C ASP A 180 26.33 -22.15 13.25
N SER A 181 26.36 -20.81 13.27
CA SER A 181 27.17 -20.02 14.19
C SER A 181 26.52 -19.87 15.57
N ALA A 182 27.18 -20.40 16.61
CA ALA A 182 26.73 -20.26 17.99
C ALA A 182 26.62 -18.79 18.43
N THR A 183 27.52 -17.93 17.93
CA THR A 183 27.51 -16.49 18.21
C THR A 183 26.27 -15.83 17.62
N VAL A 184 25.91 -16.14 16.37
CA VAL A 184 24.73 -15.58 15.71
C VAL A 184 23.45 -16.09 16.39
N ARG A 185 23.37 -17.39 16.71
CA ARG A 185 22.24 -17.95 17.48
C ARG A 185 22.03 -17.22 18.80
N THR A 186 23.11 -16.97 19.54
CA THR A 186 23.06 -16.24 20.83
C THR A 186 22.63 -14.79 20.63
N LEU A 187 23.18 -14.10 19.63
CA LEU A 187 22.83 -12.72 19.30
C LEU A 187 21.34 -12.59 18.97
N PHE A 188 20.84 -13.41 18.03
CA PHE A 188 19.45 -13.35 17.60
C PHE A 188 18.48 -13.76 18.71
N THR A 189 18.82 -14.79 19.48
CA THR A 189 18.04 -15.19 20.66
C THR A 189 17.90 -14.02 21.64
N ASN A 190 18.98 -13.28 21.88
CA ASN A 190 18.95 -12.11 22.75
C ASN A 190 18.13 -10.96 22.16
N ILE A 191 18.26 -10.68 20.86
CA ILE A 191 17.47 -9.66 20.15
C ILE A 191 15.97 -9.96 20.26
N PHE A 192 15.58 -11.20 19.95
CA PHE A 192 14.18 -11.62 19.96
C PHE A 192 13.60 -11.66 21.36
N THR A 193 14.32 -12.22 22.33
CA THR A 193 13.86 -12.24 23.74
C THR A 193 13.68 -10.82 24.29
N LYS A 194 14.63 -9.91 24.05
CA LYS A 194 14.55 -8.51 24.53
C LYS A 194 13.41 -7.70 23.90
N SER A 195 12.96 -8.10 22.70
CA SER A 195 11.85 -7.47 21.99
C SER A 195 10.48 -8.09 22.31
N GLY A 196 10.43 -9.05 23.25
CA GLY A 196 9.20 -9.71 23.68
C GLY A 196 8.73 -10.84 22.76
N LEU A 197 9.59 -11.39 21.90
CA LEU A 197 9.31 -12.59 21.12
C LEU A 197 9.70 -13.84 21.92
N GLU A 198 8.95 -14.94 21.78
CA GLU A 198 9.22 -16.21 22.46
C GLU A 198 10.20 -17.04 21.62
N VAL A 199 11.46 -17.13 22.03
CA VAL A 199 12.43 -18.00 21.34
C VAL A 199 12.25 -19.44 21.82
N VAL A 200 11.58 -20.27 21.01
CA VAL A 200 11.24 -21.65 21.39
C VAL A 200 12.38 -22.65 21.22
N GLY A 201 13.45 -22.25 20.53
CA GLY A 201 14.66 -23.03 20.34
C GLY A 201 15.69 -22.35 19.45
N SER A 202 16.90 -22.90 19.46
CA SER A 202 17.96 -22.55 18.51
C SER A 202 18.62 -23.83 18.01
N ALA A 203 18.73 -23.99 16.69
CA ALA A 203 19.25 -25.19 16.04
C ALA A 203 20.52 -24.87 15.25
N ALA A 204 21.53 -25.73 15.36
CA ALA A 204 22.80 -25.57 14.64
C ALA A 204 22.80 -26.19 13.24
N ASP A 205 21.80 -27.01 12.92
CA ASP A 205 21.68 -27.68 11.62
C ASP A 205 20.22 -28.02 11.26
N PRO A 206 19.94 -28.37 9.99
CA PRO A 206 18.60 -28.73 9.50
C PRO A 206 17.91 -29.88 10.24
N TYR A 207 18.67 -30.83 10.79
CA TYR A 207 18.11 -32.00 11.46
C TYR A 207 17.59 -31.63 12.85
N GLN A 208 18.38 -30.87 13.61
CA GLN A 208 17.94 -30.28 14.88
C GLN A 208 16.75 -29.34 14.66
N ALA A 209 16.79 -28.53 13.60
CA ALA A 209 15.69 -27.63 13.25
C ALA A 209 14.40 -28.42 13.00
N ARG A 210 14.45 -29.51 12.24
CA ARG A 210 13.30 -30.39 11.99
C ARG A 210 12.69 -30.95 13.28
N GLU A 211 13.51 -31.44 14.21
CA GLU A 211 13.02 -31.95 15.49
C GLU A 211 12.34 -30.86 16.33
N MET A 212 12.93 -29.66 16.35
CA MET A 212 12.36 -28.51 17.05
C MET A 212 11.07 -28.01 16.39
N ILE A 213 10.97 -28.02 15.06
CA ILE A 213 9.75 -27.65 14.33
C ILE A 213 8.59 -28.56 14.75
N LEU A 214 8.82 -29.88 14.78
CA LEU A 214 7.79 -30.85 15.13
C LEU A 214 7.37 -30.76 16.60
N SER A 215 8.32 -30.56 17.52
CA SER A 215 8.08 -30.56 18.96
C SER A 215 7.63 -29.21 19.51
N LYS A 216 8.15 -28.09 18.98
CA LYS A 216 7.94 -26.74 19.51
C LYS A 216 6.92 -25.91 18.72
N LYS A 217 6.64 -26.29 17.46
CA LYS A 217 5.67 -25.61 16.57
C LYS A 217 5.87 -24.08 16.52
N PRO A 218 7.01 -23.61 15.98
CA PRO A 218 7.28 -22.18 15.85
C PRO A 218 6.32 -21.52 14.85
N ASP A 219 6.03 -20.23 15.06
CA ASP A 219 5.23 -19.40 14.15
C ASP A 219 6.09 -18.85 13.00
N VAL A 220 7.40 -18.71 13.22
CA VAL A 220 8.36 -18.18 12.26
C VAL A 220 9.76 -18.75 12.50
N ILE A 221 10.51 -18.91 11.41
CA ILE A 221 11.88 -19.42 11.45
C ILE A 221 12.81 -18.36 10.85
N THR A 222 13.89 -18.03 11.56
CA THR A 222 15.04 -17.38 10.92
C THR A 222 16.01 -18.46 10.46
N LEU A 223 16.35 -18.48 9.19
CA LEU A 223 17.08 -19.58 8.57
C LEU A 223 18.33 -19.08 7.86
N ASP A 224 19.48 -19.58 8.29
CA ASP A 224 20.74 -19.34 7.58
C ASP A 224 20.80 -20.08 6.24
N ILE A 225 21.43 -19.45 5.24
CA ILE A 225 21.67 -20.07 3.92
C ILE A 225 22.79 -21.11 3.99
N GLU A 226 23.87 -20.79 4.69
CA GLU A 226 25.09 -21.60 4.70
C GLU A 226 25.11 -22.44 5.98
N MET A 227 24.87 -23.74 5.84
CA MET A 227 24.85 -24.64 6.99
C MET A 227 25.52 -25.97 6.64
N PRO A 228 26.12 -26.66 7.63
CA PRO A 228 26.69 -27.98 7.41
C PRO A 228 25.61 -28.99 7.02
N LYS A 229 26.03 -30.03 6.28
CA LYS A 229 25.21 -31.17 5.80
C LYS A 229 24.22 -30.82 4.69
N MET A 230 23.43 -29.77 4.85
CA MET A 230 22.42 -29.33 3.87
C MET A 230 22.28 -27.81 3.92
N SER A 231 22.29 -27.16 2.74
CA SER A 231 22.11 -25.71 2.66
C SER A 231 20.72 -25.29 3.12
N GLY A 232 20.60 -24.08 3.65
CA GLY A 232 19.34 -23.48 4.06
C GLY A 232 18.32 -23.42 2.93
N VAL A 233 18.74 -23.19 1.69
CA VAL A 233 17.85 -23.17 0.51
C VAL A 233 17.22 -24.55 0.26
N MET A 234 18.02 -25.62 0.34
CA MET A 234 17.50 -26.99 0.19
C MET A 234 16.60 -27.38 1.38
N PHE A 235 16.94 -26.92 2.59
CA PHE A 235 16.09 -27.13 3.75
C PHE A 235 14.75 -26.40 3.61
N LEU A 236 14.76 -25.16 3.16
CA LEU A 236 13.56 -24.35 2.87
C LEU A 236 12.66 -25.05 1.86
N GLU A 237 13.21 -25.56 0.75
CA GLU A 237 12.42 -26.29 -0.25
C GLU A 237 11.67 -27.49 0.37
N LYS A 238 12.36 -28.30 1.17
CA LYS A 238 11.75 -29.44 1.88
C LYS A 238 10.74 -28.99 2.92
N LEU A 239 11.05 -27.94 3.67
CA LEU A 239 10.18 -27.37 4.69
C LEU A 239 8.87 -26.89 4.07
N MET A 240 8.95 -26.05 3.03
CA MET A 240 7.77 -25.47 2.36
C MET A 240 6.91 -26.52 1.65
N LYS A 241 7.46 -27.71 1.35
CA LYS A 241 6.69 -28.84 0.80
C LYS A 241 5.95 -29.64 1.88
N HIS A 242 6.57 -29.85 3.05
CA HIS A 242 6.07 -30.79 4.06
C HIS A 242 5.43 -30.10 5.27
N HIS A 243 6.00 -28.98 5.71
CA HIS A 243 5.56 -28.19 6.85
C HIS A 243 5.74 -26.69 6.56
N PRO A 244 4.85 -26.07 5.75
CA PRO A 244 4.97 -24.66 5.39
C PRO A 244 4.85 -23.77 6.62
N ILE A 245 5.93 -23.08 6.97
CA ILE A 245 6.04 -22.14 8.09
C ILE A 245 6.71 -20.88 7.54
N PRO A 246 6.30 -19.67 7.96
CA PRO A 246 7.01 -18.45 7.57
C PRO A 246 8.51 -18.51 7.84
N VAL A 247 9.32 -18.22 6.82
CA VAL A 247 10.78 -18.18 6.92
C VAL A 247 11.33 -16.81 6.54
N VAL A 248 12.15 -16.24 7.42
CA VAL A 248 13.04 -15.12 7.12
C VAL A 248 14.43 -15.68 6.89
N MET A 249 14.92 -15.56 5.66
CA MET A 249 16.27 -16.00 5.32
C MET A 249 17.27 -14.99 5.88
N VAL A 250 18.34 -15.51 6.48
CA VAL A 250 19.45 -14.69 6.98
C VAL A 250 20.73 -15.16 6.30
N SER A 251 21.59 -14.25 5.87
CA SER A 251 22.86 -14.67 5.28
C SER A 251 24.00 -13.67 5.42
N SER A 252 25.22 -14.18 5.32
CA SER A 252 26.43 -13.37 5.20
C SER A 252 26.47 -12.66 3.85
N LEU A 253 27.21 -11.56 3.77
CA LEU A 253 27.47 -10.81 2.52
C LEU A 253 28.11 -11.66 1.40
N ALA A 254 28.71 -12.80 1.75
CA ALA A 254 29.38 -13.69 0.79
C ALA A 254 28.42 -14.63 0.05
N SER A 255 27.15 -14.72 0.47
CA SER A 255 26.17 -15.57 -0.18
C SER A 255 25.73 -14.99 -1.54
N THR A 256 25.69 -15.84 -2.56
CA THR A 256 25.28 -15.46 -3.92
C THR A 256 23.85 -14.91 -3.88
N GLY A 257 23.61 -13.68 -4.35
CA GLY A 257 22.26 -13.10 -4.43
C GLY A 257 21.23 -13.98 -5.17
N GLU A 258 21.70 -14.92 -5.99
CA GLU A 258 20.90 -15.98 -6.59
C GLU A 258 20.21 -16.90 -5.56
N ALA A 259 20.90 -17.25 -4.47
CA ALA A 259 20.34 -18.05 -3.37
C ALA A 259 19.23 -17.30 -2.63
N ALA A 260 19.39 -15.99 -2.42
CA ALA A 260 18.36 -15.13 -1.84
C ALA A 260 17.11 -15.07 -2.74
N LEU A 261 17.30 -14.84 -4.04
CA LEU A 261 16.22 -14.87 -5.02
C LEU A 261 15.51 -16.23 -5.04
N LYS A 262 16.28 -17.31 -5.12
CA LYS A 262 15.73 -18.66 -5.14
C LYS A 262 14.93 -18.95 -3.88
N SER A 263 15.37 -18.45 -2.73
CA SER A 263 14.64 -18.61 -1.48
C SER A 263 13.28 -17.91 -1.49
N LEU A 264 13.20 -16.69 -2.04
CA LEU A 264 11.93 -15.98 -2.20
C LEU A 264 10.97 -16.72 -3.14
N GLU A 265 11.48 -17.31 -4.22
CA GLU A 265 10.71 -18.16 -5.15
C GLU A 265 10.20 -19.45 -4.50
N LEU A 266 11.00 -20.05 -3.61
CA LEU A 266 10.60 -21.21 -2.81
C LEU A 266 9.61 -20.86 -1.68
N GLY A 267 9.28 -19.57 -1.54
CA GLY A 267 8.24 -19.07 -0.65
C GLY A 267 8.76 -18.53 0.69
N ALA A 268 10.07 -18.24 0.82
CA ALA A 268 10.54 -17.39 1.89
C ALA A 268 9.77 -16.06 1.88
N VAL A 269 9.59 -15.49 3.07
CA VAL A 269 8.85 -14.24 3.25
C VAL A 269 9.75 -13.04 3.00
N GLU A 270 10.97 -13.09 3.52
CA GLU A 270 11.90 -11.97 3.52
C GLU A 270 13.34 -12.46 3.67
N PHE A 271 14.29 -11.58 3.31
CA PHE A 271 15.73 -11.78 3.42
C PHE A 271 16.41 -10.68 4.26
N VAL A 272 17.43 -11.06 5.04
CA VAL A 272 18.23 -10.17 5.90
C VAL A 272 19.70 -10.52 5.82
N HIS A 273 20.56 -9.49 5.78
CA HIS A 273 22.01 -9.68 5.91
C HIS A 273 22.45 -9.74 7.37
N LYS A 274 23.38 -10.66 7.67
CA LYS A 274 24.12 -10.69 8.93
C LYS A 274 25.03 -9.46 9.01
N PRO A 275 25.26 -8.92 10.21
CA PRO A 275 26.21 -7.81 10.39
C PRO A 275 27.62 -8.35 10.13
N SER A 276 28.41 -7.63 9.33
CA SER A 276 29.85 -7.91 9.16
C SER A 276 30.68 -7.41 10.33
N GLN A 277 30.14 -6.47 11.12
CA GLN A 277 30.79 -5.87 12.28
C GLN A 277 29.83 -5.80 13.48
N PHE A 278 30.34 -6.13 14.66
CA PHE A 278 29.57 -6.17 15.91
C PHE A 278 29.63 -4.84 16.67
N ASP A 279 29.52 -3.71 15.96
CA ASP A 279 29.42 -2.39 16.57
C ASP A 279 28.06 -2.26 17.30
N PRO A 280 28.01 -1.81 18.57
CA PRO A 280 26.77 -1.62 19.33
C PRO A 280 25.68 -0.82 18.60
N ALA A 281 26.03 0.23 17.85
CA ALA A 281 25.05 1.04 17.12
C ALA A 281 24.46 0.27 15.93
N VAL A 282 25.31 -0.39 15.14
CA VAL A 282 24.91 -1.23 14.00
C VAL A 282 24.03 -2.39 14.47
N LEU A 283 24.38 -3.01 15.60
CA LEU A 283 23.61 -4.11 16.19
C LEU A 283 22.24 -3.65 16.69
N LYS A 284 22.11 -2.42 17.18
CA LYS A 284 20.81 -1.86 17.61
C LYS A 284 19.86 -1.67 16.42
N ASP A 285 20.35 -1.09 15.32
CA ASP A 285 19.54 -0.85 14.12
C ASP A 285 19.17 -2.17 13.43
N LEU A 286 20.12 -3.11 13.34
CA LEU A 286 19.85 -4.47 12.89
C LEU A 286 18.80 -5.16 13.75
N ALA A 287 18.89 -5.03 15.07
CA ALA A 287 17.94 -5.65 15.99
C ALA A 287 16.51 -5.16 15.74
N ALA A 288 16.31 -3.85 15.60
CA ALA A 288 15.00 -3.28 15.28
C ALA A 288 14.47 -3.81 13.94
N MET A 289 15.29 -3.75 12.89
CA MET A 289 14.92 -4.20 11.55
C MET A 289 14.60 -5.71 11.50
N LEU A 290 15.41 -6.55 12.16
CA LEU A 290 15.22 -7.99 12.19
C LEU A 290 13.94 -8.37 12.95
N VAL A 291 13.65 -7.71 14.07
CA VAL A 291 12.41 -7.92 14.84
C VAL A 291 11.18 -7.57 14.02
N ASP A 292 11.19 -6.44 13.31
CA ASP A 292 10.08 -6.03 12.46
C ASP A 292 9.84 -7.04 11.33
N LYS A 293 10.91 -7.52 10.68
CA LYS A 293 10.81 -8.53 9.62
C LYS A 293 10.32 -9.88 10.13
N VAL A 294 10.73 -10.30 11.33
CA VAL A 294 10.25 -11.55 11.95
C VAL A 294 8.78 -11.45 12.35
N ARG A 295 8.35 -10.31 12.92
CA ARG A 295 6.93 -10.04 13.20
C ARG A 295 6.09 -9.99 11.94
N ALA A 296 6.60 -9.35 10.89
CA ALA A 296 5.98 -9.37 9.57
C ALA A 296 5.83 -10.82 9.10
N ALA A 297 6.90 -11.60 9.06
CA ALA A 297 6.83 -12.99 8.60
C ALA A 297 5.86 -13.86 9.39
N ALA A 298 5.85 -13.77 10.72
CA ALA A 298 4.93 -14.53 11.57
C ALA A 298 3.45 -14.28 11.27
N SER A 299 3.11 -13.16 10.65
CA SER A 299 1.73 -12.82 10.28
C SER A 299 1.28 -13.34 8.92
N VAL A 300 2.19 -13.93 8.14
CA VAL A 300 1.92 -14.41 6.79
C VAL A 300 1.24 -15.77 6.83
N ASN A 301 0.10 -15.90 6.12
CA ASN A 301 -0.50 -17.20 5.87
C ASN A 301 0.15 -17.88 4.65
N VAL A 302 1.26 -18.59 4.89
CA VAL A 302 2.06 -19.26 3.84
C VAL A 302 1.27 -20.32 3.08
N LEU A 303 0.33 -21.01 3.74
CA LEU A 303 -0.51 -22.04 3.13
C LEU A 303 -1.49 -21.45 2.11
N LYS A 304 -2.00 -20.24 2.33
CA LYS A 304 -2.84 -19.52 1.35
C LYS A 304 -2.02 -19.21 0.09
N ARG A 305 -0.81 -18.67 0.26
CA ARG A 305 0.10 -18.30 -0.83
C ARG A 305 0.52 -19.49 -1.71
N LEU A 306 0.87 -20.64 -1.11
CA LEU A 306 1.27 -21.82 -1.88
C LEU A 306 0.12 -22.45 -2.70
N LYS A 307 -1.13 -22.15 -2.33
CA LYS A 307 -2.34 -22.64 -3.04
C LYS A 307 -2.83 -21.66 -4.11
N GLU A 308 -2.43 -20.41 -4.05
CA GLU A 308 -2.78 -19.40 -5.05
C GLU A 308 -1.88 -19.56 -6.28
N THR A 309 -2.35 -20.35 -7.26
CA THR A 309 -1.83 -20.26 -8.63
C THR A 309 -2.20 -18.89 -9.22
N PRO A 310 -1.29 -18.22 -9.94
CA PRO A 310 -1.62 -16.95 -10.58
C PRO A 310 -2.81 -17.16 -11.53
N PRO A 311 -3.88 -16.35 -11.43
CA PRO A 311 -4.93 -16.40 -12.43
C PRO A 311 -4.33 -15.94 -13.76
N VAL A 312 -4.38 -16.81 -14.78
CA VAL A 312 -4.15 -16.40 -16.15
C VAL A 312 -5.36 -15.57 -16.56
N VAL A 313 -5.27 -14.24 -16.40
CA VAL A 313 -6.27 -13.33 -16.95
C VAL A 313 -5.89 -13.07 -18.40
N GLU A 314 -6.65 -13.65 -19.33
CA GLU A 314 -6.59 -13.25 -20.74
C GLU A 314 -7.03 -11.79 -20.87
N ILE A 315 -6.05 -10.91 -21.11
CA ILE A 315 -6.31 -9.50 -21.41
C ILE A 315 -6.96 -9.43 -22.78
N LYS A 316 -8.29 -9.25 -22.83
CA LYS A 316 -9.01 -8.91 -24.06
C LYS A 316 -8.66 -7.47 -24.44
N THR A 317 -7.87 -7.32 -25.49
CA THR A 317 -7.57 -6.05 -26.15
C THR A 317 -8.84 -5.46 -26.77
N THR A 318 -9.33 -4.35 -26.22
CA THR A 318 -10.36 -3.55 -26.90
C THR A 318 -9.74 -2.58 -27.90
N ALA A 319 -10.35 -2.52 -29.08
CA ALA A 319 -9.96 -1.76 -30.27
C ALA A 319 -9.85 -0.23 -30.06
N PRO A 320 -9.12 0.51 -30.93
CA PRO A 320 -8.73 1.88 -30.68
C PRO A 320 -9.89 2.85 -30.92
N VAL A 321 -10.15 3.71 -29.94
CA VAL A 321 -11.01 4.89 -30.11
C VAL A 321 -10.17 6.00 -30.77
N LYS A 322 -10.65 6.55 -31.89
CA LYS A 322 -10.00 7.68 -32.59
C LYS A 322 -9.97 8.90 -31.68
N MET A 323 -8.79 9.46 -31.41
CA MET A 323 -8.62 10.64 -30.56
C MET A 323 -7.77 11.72 -31.23
N ASN A 324 -8.23 12.96 -31.07
CA ASN A 324 -7.52 14.18 -31.42
C ASN A 324 -6.31 14.37 -30.48
N VAL A 325 -5.21 14.91 -31.01
CA VAL A 325 -3.88 14.88 -30.42
C VAL A 325 -3.49 16.26 -29.88
N ARG A 326 -3.33 16.47 -28.55
CA ARG A 326 -2.42 17.48 -27.98
C ARG A 326 -1.84 17.14 -26.57
N LYS A 327 -0.49 17.04 -26.54
CA LYS A 327 0.50 17.51 -25.52
C LYS A 327 0.98 16.61 -24.36
N ALA A 328 1.72 15.61 -24.78
CA ALA A 328 2.57 14.65 -24.08
C ALA A 328 3.53 15.04 -22.92
N ALA A 329 3.52 16.25 -22.38
CA ALA A 329 4.74 16.89 -21.89
C ALA A 329 5.01 16.88 -20.37
N GLU A 330 4.14 16.31 -19.52
CA GLU A 330 4.21 16.60 -18.06
C GLU A 330 4.92 15.56 -17.19
N LEU A 331 4.84 14.26 -17.47
CA LEU A 331 5.44 13.23 -16.60
C LEU A 331 6.98 13.19 -16.75
N LYS A 332 7.70 13.46 -15.66
CA LYS A 332 9.17 13.53 -15.62
C LYS A 332 9.81 12.28 -15.03
N VAL A 333 9.22 11.71 -13.98
CA VAL A 333 9.78 10.58 -13.26
C VAL A 333 8.70 9.72 -12.64
N VAL A 334 8.95 8.41 -12.61
CA VAL A 334 8.15 7.43 -11.90
C VAL A 334 8.95 6.96 -10.68
N VAL A 335 8.32 6.93 -9.51
CA VAL A 335 8.95 6.43 -8.28
C VAL A 335 8.17 5.25 -7.74
N LEU A 336 8.86 4.15 -7.45
CA LEU A 336 8.28 2.90 -6.96
C LEU A 336 8.84 2.60 -5.57
N GLY A 337 7.97 2.40 -4.60
CA GLY A 337 8.30 2.10 -3.21
C GLY A 337 7.77 0.73 -2.81
N GLY A 338 8.55 -0.03 -2.04
CA GLY A 338 8.13 -1.30 -1.48
C GLY A 338 9.09 -1.80 -0.41
N ASN A 339 8.75 -2.86 0.30
CA ASN A 339 9.65 -3.54 1.23
C ASN A 339 9.31 -5.04 1.30
N ALA A 340 9.26 -5.64 2.50
CA ALA A 340 8.94 -7.03 2.72
C ALA A 340 7.74 -7.47 1.86
N GLY A 341 7.89 -8.59 1.14
CA GLY A 341 6.85 -9.12 0.26
C GLY A 341 6.63 -8.38 -1.07
N SER A 342 7.30 -7.25 -1.35
CA SER A 342 7.10 -6.51 -2.61
C SER A 342 7.83 -7.10 -3.83
N ALA A 343 8.78 -8.03 -3.66
CA ALA A 343 9.68 -8.44 -4.74
C ALA A 343 8.96 -8.94 -6.00
N ASP A 344 7.90 -9.74 -5.84
CA ASP A 344 7.07 -10.23 -6.94
C ASP A 344 6.32 -9.09 -7.66
N ALA A 345 5.78 -8.13 -6.89
CA ALA A 345 5.08 -6.97 -7.46
C ALA A 345 6.04 -6.04 -8.22
N VAL A 346 7.27 -5.86 -7.73
CA VAL A 346 8.33 -5.13 -8.46
C VAL A 346 8.66 -5.84 -9.76
N GLU A 347 8.81 -7.17 -9.74
CA GLU A 347 9.10 -7.96 -10.95
C GLU A 347 7.98 -7.84 -11.99
N LYS A 348 6.71 -8.02 -11.57
CA LYS A 348 5.53 -7.85 -12.43
C LYS A 348 5.45 -6.45 -13.01
N PHE A 349 5.68 -5.41 -12.22
CA PHE A 349 5.67 -4.04 -12.68
C PHE A 349 6.73 -3.82 -13.77
N VAL A 350 7.99 -4.13 -13.47
CA VAL A 350 9.13 -3.86 -14.37
C VAL A 350 9.02 -4.62 -15.69
N LYS A 351 8.63 -5.90 -15.66
CA LYS A 351 8.50 -6.73 -16.87
C LYS A 351 7.41 -6.24 -17.82
N ASN A 352 6.37 -5.58 -17.31
CA ASN A 352 5.26 -5.07 -18.10
C ASN A 352 5.46 -3.62 -18.58
N LEU A 353 6.57 -2.96 -18.24
CA LEU A 353 6.87 -1.61 -18.73
C LEU A 353 7.18 -1.61 -20.23
N ALA A 354 6.85 -0.50 -20.89
CA ALA A 354 7.18 -0.26 -22.28
C ALA A 354 8.61 0.32 -22.42
N ALA A 355 9.25 0.14 -23.58
CA ALA A 355 10.61 0.62 -23.80
C ALA A 355 10.74 2.16 -23.73
N ASP A 356 9.64 2.87 -23.96
CA ASP A 356 9.52 4.33 -23.93
C ASP A 356 8.91 4.84 -22.60
N THR A 357 8.84 4.02 -21.56
CA THR A 357 8.41 4.46 -20.22
C THR A 357 9.36 5.56 -19.69
N PRO A 358 8.85 6.63 -19.04
CA PRO A 358 9.69 7.59 -18.32
C PRO A 358 10.64 6.90 -17.32
N PRO A 359 11.74 7.56 -16.88
CA PRO A 359 12.65 6.93 -15.93
C PRO A 359 11.93 6.50 -14.65
N VAL A 360 12.19 5.26 -14.22
CA VAL A 360 11.63 4.69 -12.99
C VAL A 360 12.72 4.57 -11.95
N VAL A 361 12.50 5.04 -10.73
CA VAL A 361 13.41 4.82 -9.59
C VAL A 361 12.73 3.95 -8.54
N VAL A 362 13.42 2.90 -8.09
CA VAL A 362 12.91 1.90 -7.15
C VAL A 362 13.61 2.03 -5.81
N ALA A 363 12.84 2.37 -4.77
CA ALA A 363 13.23 2.25 -3.37
C ALA A 363 12.55 1.01 -2.77
N CYS A 364 13.27 -0.13 -2.75
CA CYS A 364 12.75 -1.34 -2.13
C CYS A 364 13.83 -2.09 -1.34
N SER A 365 13.69 -2.10 -0.02
CA SER A 365 14.70 -2.64 0.91
C SER A 365 14.89 -4.15 0.78
N THR A 366 13.84 -4.90 0.44
CA THR A 366 13.91 -6.33 0.15
C THR A 366 14.85 -6.60 -1.02
N VAL A 367 14.62 -5.96 -2.18
CA VAL A 367 15.40 -6.24 -3.40
C VAL A 367 16.76 -5.54 -3.42
N ALA A 368 16.93 -4.43 -2.71
CA ALA A 368 18.19 -3.69 -2.64
C ALA A 368 19.36 -4.55 -2.13
N ASN A 369 19.05 -5.50 -1.24
CA ASN A 369 20.01 -6.43 -0.66
C ASN A 369 20.62 -7.41 -1.68
N PHE A 370 19.91 -7.74 -2.77
CA PHE A 370 20.39 -8.66 -3.81
C PHE A 370 20.18 -8.08 -5.22
N ALA A 371 20.28 -6.75 -5.32
CA ALA A 371 19.89 -5.99 -6.50
C ALA A 371 20.57 -6.49 -7.78
N THR A 372 21.86 -6.85 -7.75
CA THR A 372 22.58 -7.35 -8.93
C THR A 372 21.94 -8.60 -9.53
N ALA A 373 21.63 -9.59 -8.69
CA ALA A 373 21.00 -10.83 -9.14
C ALA A 373 19.57 -10.55 -9.62
N PHE A 374 18.83 -9.70 -8.90
CA PHE A 374 17.44 -9.36 -9.25
C PHE A 374 17.39 -8.62 -10.60
N ILE A 375 18.26 -7.65 -10.81
CA ILE A 375 18.41 -6.94 -12.08
C ILE A 375 18.75 -7.91 -13.21
N SER A 376 19.68 -8.85 -12.99
CA SER A 376 20.04 -9.86 -13.99
C SER A 376 18.81 -10.67 -14.44
N LYS A 377 17.99 -11.09 -13.47
CA LYS A 377 16.71 -11.76 -13.74
C LYS A 377 15.74 -10.85 -14.52
N LEU A 378 15.59 -9.59 -14.10
CA LEU A 378 14.66 -8.66 -14.75
C LEU A 378 15.06 -8.30 -16.17
N LYS A 379 16.36 -8.22 -16.49
CA LYS A 379 16.82 -8.00 -17.87
C LYS A 379 16.25 -9.04 -18.84
N GLN A 380 16.02 -10.27 -18.37
CA GLN A 380 15.38 -11.31 -19.16
C GLN A 380 13.86 -11.05 -19.22
N GLY A 381 13.36 -10.69 -20.40
CA GLY A 381 11.93 -10.49 -20.64
C GLY A 381 11.39 -9.09 -20.31
N SER A 382 12.24 -8.13 -19.98
CA SER A 382 11.84 -6.70 -19.86
C SER A 382 12.15 -5.93 -21.14
N LYS A 383 11.28 -4.98 -21.50
CA LYS A 383 11.51 -4.02 -22.58
C LYS A 383 12.30 -2.78 -22.14
N VAL A 384 12.33 -2.54 -20.83
CA VAL A 384 13.13 -1.52 -20.16
C VAL A 384 14.49 -2.07 -19.74
N THR A 385 15.42 -1.17 -19.42
CA THR A 385 16.78 -1.49 -18.96
C THR A 385 16.89 -1.30 -17.45
N PRO A 386 16.73 -2.36 -16.63
CA PRO A 386 16.96 -2.29 -15.19
C PRO A 386 18.46 -2.21 -14.89
N ILE A 387 18.84 -1.29 -14.01
CA ILE A 387 20.22 -1.01 -13.61
C ILE A 387 20.32 -0.64 -12.13
N LEU A 388 21.51 -0.84 -11.57
CA LEU A 388 21.83 -0.38 -10.22
C LEU A 388 22.17 1.12 -10.29
N ALA A 389 21.55 1.91 -9.43
CA ALA A 389 21.71 3.35 -9.43
C ALA A 389 23.13 3.77 -9.00
N LYS A 390 23.62 4.85 -9.60
CA LYS A 390 24.88 5.53 -9.29
C LYS A 390 24.61 6.96 -8.88
N ASP A 391 25.43 7.48 -7.96
CA ASP A 391 25.32 8.86 -7.52
C ASP A 391 25.54 9.85 -8.67
N GLY A 392 24.70 10.87 -8.73
CA GLY A 392 24.79 11.97 -9.68
C GLY A 392 24.41 11.62 -11.12
N GLU A 393 23.79 10.46 -11.38
CA GLU A 393 23.46 10.07 -12.74
C GLU A 393 22.15 10.71 -13.25
N PHE A 394 22.13 11.07 -14.53
CA PHE A 394 20.92 11.50 -15.21
C PHE A 394 19.99 10.32 -15.48
N LEU A 395 18.71 10.53 -15.15
CA LEU A 395 17.67 9.54 -15.35
C LEU A 395 17.16 9.57 -16.79
N ARG A 396 17.16 8.41 -17.45
CA ARG A 396 16.84 8.26 -18.87
C ARG A 396 15.54 7.49 -19.06
N MET A 397 14.79 7.84 -20.10
CA MET A 397 13.63 7.04 -20.53
C MET A 397 14.05 5.59 -20.83
N GLY A 398 13.13 4.66 -20.62
CA GLY A 398 13.33 3.23 -20.81
C GLY A 398 14.24 2.58 -19.77
N HIS A 399 14.62 3.28 -18.69
CA HIS A 399 15.51 2.76 -17.65
C HIS A 399 14.80 2.67 -16.29
N VAL A 400 15.16 1.62 -15.53
CA VAL A 400 14.69 1.41 -14.15
C VAL A 400 15.90 1.37 -13.23
N TYR A 401 15.95 2.28 -12.27
CA TYR A 401 17.08 2.53 -11.38
C TYR A 401 16.78 1.95 -10.00
N PHE A 402 17.52 0.94 -9.58
CA PHE A 402 17.39 0.36 -8.24
C PHE A 402 18.36 1.04 -7.29
N ILE A 403 17.84 1.63 -6.22
CA ILE A 403 18.68 2.23 -5.17
C ILE A 403 19.39 1.08 -4.42
N PRO A 404 20.73 1.13 -4.26
CA PRO A 404 21.47 0.08 -3.57
C PRO A 404 21.14 0.03 -2.07
N ALA A 405 21.39 -1.13 -1.45
CA ALA A 405 21.30 -1.28 0.00
C ALA A 405 22.23 -0.26 0.71
N GLU A 406 21.91 0.06 1.96
CA GLU A 406 22.65 1.04 2.79
C GLU A 406 22.61 2.50 2.30
N HIS A 407 21.85 2.80 1.24
CA HIS A 407 21.76 4.15 0.68
C HIS A 407 20.31 4.61 0.55
N HIS A 408 20.13 5.93 0.56
CA HIS A 408 18.93 6.59 0.10
C HIS A 408 19.16 7.19 -1.28
N GLY A 409 18.09 7.21 -2.09
CA GLY A 409 18.05 7.95 -3.35
C GLY A 409 17.17 9.18 -3.22
N LYS A 410 17.66 10.32 -3.69
CA LYS A 410 16.91 11.56 -3.80
C LYS A 410 16.92 12.05 -5.23
N ILE A 411 15.74 12.39 -5.75
CA ILE A 411 15.60 13.00 -7.06
C ILE A 411 15.81 14.51 -6.92
N GLN A 412 16.56 15.08 -7.87
CA GLN A 412 16.80 16.51 -7.99
C GLN A 412 16.54 16.99 -9.42
N THR A 413 16.26 18.29 -9.56
CA THR A 413 16.18 18.94 -10.87
C THR A 413 17.57 19.12 -11.47
N GLY A 414 17.82 18.49 -12.63
CA GLY A 414 19.00 18.76 -13.46
C GLY A 414 18.67 19.59 -14.69
N GLY A 415 19.69 20.19 -15.31
CA GLY A 415 19.53 21.06 -16.48
C GLY A 415 18.95 20.36 -17.71
N THR A 416 19.18 19.06 -17.87
CA THR A 416 18.72 18.25 -19.03
C THR A 416 17.66 17.20 -18.66
N GLY A 417 17.28 17.11 -17.38
CA GLY A 417 16.34 16.09 -16.87
C GLY A 417 16.56 15.77 -15.39
N PRO A 418 15.83 14.78 -14.84
CA PRO A 418 16.00 14.35 -13.46
C PRO A 418 17.38 13.77 -13.20
N VAL A 419 17.95 14.10 -12.04
CA VAL A 419 19.21 13.54 -11.53
C VAL A 419 18.91 12.76 -10.26
N LEU A 420 19.55 11.60 -10.09
CA LEU A 420 19.43 10.78 -8.90
C LEU A 420 20.71 10.87 -8.07
N ASN A 421 20.58 11.42 -6.87
CA ASN A 421 21.66 11.47 -5.89
C ASN A 421 21.52 10.29 -4.94
N ILE A 422 22.62 9.57 -4.74
CA ILE A 422 22.69 8.38 -3.90
C ILE A 422 23.64 8.67 -2.74
N ALA A 423 23.13 8.60 -1.51
CA ALA A 423 23.93 8.86 -0.32
C ALA A 423 23.70 7.78 0.74
N LYS A 424 24.76 7.41 1.45
CA LYS A 424 24.63 6.62 2.67
C LYS A 424 23.80 7.39 3.69
N GLY A 425 22.95 6.68 4.41
CA GLY A 425 22.08 7.29 5.41
C GLY A 425 21.67 6.28 6.48
N THR A 426 21.09 6.77 7.56
CA THR A 426 20.45 5.93 8.57
C THR A 426 19.04 5.56 8.13
N PRO A 427 18.49 4.41 8.57
CA PRO A 427 17.14 4.01 8.20
C PRO A 427 16.09 5.09 8.51
N VAL A 428 15.16 5.29 7.58
CA VAL A 428 13.98 6.16 7.74
C VAL A 428 12.74 5.27 7.74
N SER A 429 11.88 5.40 8.74
CA SER A 429 10.74 4.49 8.94
C SER A 429 11.14 3.01 8.98
N SER A 430 12.31 2.72 9.59
CA SER A 430 12.95 1.39 9.61
C SER A 430 13.35 0.83 8.24
N GLN A 431 13.38 1.65 7.18
CA GLN A 431 13.72 1.24 5.82
C GLN A 431 14.98 1.94 5.28
N LEU A 432 15.78 1.18 4.54
CA LEU A 432 16.97 1.65 3.83
C LEU A 432 17.20 0.77 2.58
N PRO A 433 16.91 1.26 1.35
CA PRO A 433 16.32 2.56 1.02
C PRO A 433 14.88 2.75 1.54
N SER A 434 14.48 4.00 1.73
CA SER A 434 13.12 4.41 2.14
C SER A 434 12.37 5.01 0.95
N ALA A 435 11.12 4.59 0.79
CA ALA A 435 10.18 5.12 -0.18
C ALA A 435 9.78 6.56 0.15
N ASN A 436 9.62 6.92 1.43
CA ASN A 436 9.35 8.30 1.85
C ASN A 436 10.41 9.26 1.33
N VAL A 437 11.70 8.94 1.52
CA VAL A 437 12.82 9.80 1.08
C VAL A 437 12.79 10.00 -0.45
N LEU A 438 12.57 8.92 -1.19
CA LEU A 438 12.50 8.99 -2.65
C LEU A 438 11.30 9.83 -3.12
N PHE A 439 10.10 9.54 -2.60
CA PHE A 439 8.86 10.17 -3.05
C PHE A 439 8.82 11.66 -2.73
N GLN A 440 9.23 12.05 -1.51
CA GLN A 440 9.27 13.45 -1.09
C GLN A 440 10.23 14.26 -1.95
N SER A 441 11.44 13.74 -2.21
CA SER A 441 12.41 14.42 -3.07
C SER A 441 11.92 14.57 -4.52
N ALA A 442 11.22 13.56 -5.04
CA ALA A 442 10.58 13.63 -6.36
C ALA A 442 9.49 14.70 -6.41
N ALA A 443 8.59 14.71 -5.41
CA ALA A 443 7.49 15.66 -5.30
C ALA A 443 8.00 17.11 -5.23
N LEU A 444 9.03 17.35 -4.41
CA LEU A 444 9.69 18.66 -4.30
C LEU A 444 10.32 19.11 -5.62
N SER A 445 10.94 18.18 -6.37
CA SER A 445 11.65 18.51 -7.61
C SER A 445 10.73 18.69 -8.81
N TYR A 446 9.68 17.87 -8.92
CA TYR A 446 8.90 17.75 -10.16
C TYR A 446 7.39 17.89 -10.00
N SER A 447 6.87 17.94 -8.76
CA SER A 447 5.45 18.20 -8.47
C SER A 447 4.52 17.31 -9.31
N LYS A 448 3.66 17.90 -10.16
CA LYS A 448 2.77 17.17 -11.10
C LYS A 448 3.47 16.24 -12.10
N GLY A 449 4.77 16.41 -12.30
CA GLY A 449 5.58 15.54 -13.14
C GLY A 449 6.01 14.23 -12.46
N VAL A 450 5.43 13.88 -11.30
CA VAL A 450 5.72 12.65 -10.57
C VAL A 450 4.54 11.69 -10.65
N TYR A 451 4.84 10.42 -10.89
CA TYR A 451 3.92 9.30 -10.70
C TYR A 451 4.51 8.35 -9.67
N ALA A 452 3.90 8.28 -8.50
CA ALA A 452 4.38 7.49 -7.37
C ALA A 452 3.54 6.23 -7.19
N VAL A 453 4.21 5.09 -7.04
CA VAL A 453 3.60 3.79 -6.84
C VAL A 453 4.08 3.19 -5.53
N LEU A 454 3.16 2.98 -4.57
CA LEU A 454 3.44 2.30 -3.32
C LEU A 454 2.96 0.85 -3.37
N LEU A 455 3.89 -0.08 -3.29
CA LEU A 455 3.61 -1.51 -3.20
C LEU A 455 3.32 -1.93 -1.76
N GLY A 456 2.78 -3.14 -1.61
CA GLY A 456 2.58 -3.77 -0.30
C GLY A 456 3.89 -3.91 0.45
N GLY A 457 3.87 -3.62 1.74
CA GLY A 457 5.01 -3.72 2.63
C GLY A 457 4.59 -3.69 4.10
N PHE A 458 5.48 -4.17 4.97
CA PHE A 458 5.35 -4.01 6.41
C PHE A 458 5.67 -2.57 6.82
N GLY A 459 4.80 -1.94 7.61
CA GLY A 459 4.92 -0.54 8.00
C GLY A 459 4.44 0.46 6.95
N ALA A 460 4.48 1.76 7.29
CA ALA A 460 3.93 2.86 6.48
C ALA A 460 4.99 3.65 5.70
N ASP A 461 6.20 3.11 5.50
CA ASP A 461 7.17 3.78 4.63
C ASP A 461 6.61 3.95 3.21
N GLY A 462 6.72 5.17 2.68
CA GLY A 462 6.12 5.60 1.42
C GLY A 462 4.80 6.35 1.57
N VAL A 463 4.06 6.19 2.68
CA VAL A 463 2.75 6.87 2.88
C VAL A 463 2.92 8.38 3.02
N ASP A 464 3.88 8.86 3.83
CA ASP A 464 4.18 10.30 3.93
C ASP A 464 4.73 10.86 2.62
N GLY A 465 5.43 10.01 1.87
CA GLY A 465 5.85 10.28 0.51
C GLY A 465 4.68 10.52 -0.44
N LEU A 466 3.68 9.63 -0.42
CA LEU A 466 2.47 9.79 -1.23
C LEU A 466 1.69 11.05 -0.84
N ILE A 467 1.58 11.35 0.46
CA ILE A 467 0.96 12.61 0.94
C ILE A 467 1.63 13.82 0.26
N GLU A 468 2.96 13.86 0.22
CA GLU A 468 3.69 14.98 -0.37
C GLU A 468 3.56 15.02 -1.90
N VAL A 469 3.61 13.87 -2.58
CA VAL A 469 3.38 13.76 -4.02
C VAL A 469 1.99 14.30 -4.38
N GLN A 470 0.94 13.86 -3.67
CA GLN A 470 -0.43 14.29 -3.90
C GLN A 470 -0.60 15.80 -3.62
N LYS A 471 -0.04 16.32 -2.52
CA LYS A 471 -0.06 17.77 -2.20
C LYS A 471 0.58 18.62 -3.30
N LYS A 472 1.59 18.11 -3.99
CA LYS A 472 2.27 18.78 -5.11
C LYS A 472 1.62 18.50 -6.48
N GLY A 473 0.47 17.81 -6.50
CA GLY A 473 -0.31 17.50 -7.70
C GLY A 473 0.25 16.38 -8.56
N GLY A 474 1.18 15.57 -8.04
CA GLY A 474 1.62 14.33 -8.68
C GLY A 474 0.61 13.21 -8.47
N ALA A 475 0.67 12.18 -9.31
CA ALA A 475 -0.20 11.02 -9.22
C ALA A 475 0.31 10.00 -8.21
N THR A 476 -0.61 9.44 -7.43
CA THR A 476 -0.34 8.47 -6.37
C THR A 476 -1.13 7.20 -6.61
N VAL A 477 -0.44 6.06 -6.68
CA VAL A 477 -1.04 4.77 -6.98
C VAL A 477 -0.56 3.77 -5.95
N VAL A 478 -1.45 2.89 -5.49
CA VAL A 478 -1.09 1.84 -4.53
C VAL A 478 -1.43 0.47 -5.06
N GLN A 479 -0.61 -0.52 -4.66
CA GLN A 479 -0.94 -1.92 -4.90
C GLN A 479 -2.21 -2.30 -4.17
N HIS A 480 -3.06 -3.08 -4.83
CA HIS A 480 -4.30 -3.59 -4.25
C HIS A 480 -4.00 -4.41 -2.98
N PRO A 481 -4.59 -4.05 -1.82
CA PRO A 481 -4.32 -4.72 -0.55
C PRO A 481 -4.51 -6.24 -0.56
N ASP A 482 -5.51 -6.77 -1.27
CA ASP A 482 -5.82 -8.20 -1.26
C ASP A 482 -4.73 -9.12 -1.83
N GLU A 483 -3.90 -8.63 -2.74
CA GLU A 483 -2.78 -9.40 -3.30
C GLU A 483 -1.43 -9.02 -2.67
N ALA A 484 -1.39 -7.93 -1.90
CA ALA A 484 -0.21 -7.53 -1.17
C ALA A 484 0.01 -8.50 -0.01
N GLN A 485 1.20 -9.11 0.05
CA GLN A 485 1.57 -9.97 1.18
C GLN A 485 1.51 -9.21 2.52
N PHE A 486 1.86 -7.92 2.49
CA PHE A 486 1.73 -7.01 3.61
C PHE A 486 1.00 -5.74 3.12
N PRO A 487 -0.30 -5.57 3.45
CA PRO A 487 -1.08 -4.51 2.84
C PRO A 487 -1.01 -3.16 3.59
N TYR A 488 -0.22 -3.05 4.67
CA TYR A 488 -0.32 -1.92 5.61
C TYR A 488 -0.09 -0.55 4.95
N GLY A 489 0.99 -0.38 4.17
CA GLY A 489 1.28 0.87 3.45
C GLY A 489 0.13 1.27 2.51
N PRO A 490 -0.27 0.41 1.55
CA PRO A 490 -1.42 0.66 0.69
C PRO A 490 -2.73 0.93 1.44
N GLN A 491 -3.07 0.13 2.46
CA GLN A 491 -4.26 0.33 3.29
C GLN A 491 -4.23 1.70 3.95
N LYS A 492 -3.09 2.09 4.53
CA LYS A 492 -2.96 3.37 5.20
C LYS A 492 -3.08 4.54 4.24
N ALA A 493 -2.51 4.42 3.04
CA ALA A 493 -2.65 5.42 1.99
C ALA A 493 -4.11 5.57 1.54
N ILE A 494 -4.85 4.46 1.41
CA ILE A 494 -6.29 4.46 1.08
C ILE A 494 -7.10 5.12 2.19
N GLU A 495 -6.87 4.75 3.46
CA GLU A 495 -7.53 5.34 4.63
C GLU A 495 -7.35 6.87 4.70
N LEU A 496 -6.15 7.35 4.35
CA LEU A 496 -5.79 8.77 4.37
C LEU A 496 -6.26 9.51 3.10
N GLY A 497 -6.83 8.82 2.11
CA GLY A 497 -7.24 9.40 0.84
C GLY A 497 -6.09 9.88 -0.04
N VAL A 498 -4.88 9.34 0.15
CA VAL A 498 -3.65 9.71 -0.58
C VAL A 498 -3.26 8.70 -1.66
N ALA A 499 -4.20 7.86 -2.07
CA ALA A 499 -4.10 6.96 -3.22
C ALA A 499 -5.15 7.39 -4.25
N ASP A 500 -4.70 7.90 -5.39
CA ASP A 500 -5.59 8.26 -6.51
C ASP A 500 -6.11 6.99 -7.20
N GLU A 501 -5.30 5.94 -7.25
CA GLU A 501 -5.64 4.65 -7.88
C GLU A 501 -5.22 3.45 -7.02
N ILE A 502 -6.03 2.38 -7.03
CA ILE A 502 -5.79 1.13 -6.30
C ILE A 502 -5.81 -0.01 -7.31
N LEU A 503 -4.64 -0.58 -7.60
CA LEU A 503 -4.48 -1.48 -8.73
C LEU A 503 -3.72 -2.76 -8.36
N LYS A 504 -4.08 -3.87 -8.99
CA LYS A 504 -3.25 -5.08 -8.96
C LYS A 504 -1.90 -4.83 -9.60
N ALA A 505 -0.87 -5.55 -9.16
CA ALA A 505 0.52 -5.38 -9.60
C ALA A 505 0.69 -5.54 -11.11
N GLU A 506 -0.08 -6.44 -11.72
CA GLU A 506 -0.12 -6.65 -13.17
C GLU A 506 -0.68 -5.45 -13.96
N MET A 507 -1.55 -4.65 -13.33
CA MET A 507 -2.21 -3.50 -13.96
C MET A 507 -1.44 -2.19 -13.76
N LEU A 508 -0.52 -2.12 -12.79
CA LEU A 508 0.24 -0.91 -12.47
C LEU A 508 0.99 -0.32 -13.68
N ALA A 509 1.68 -1.17 -14.43
CA ALA A 509 2.43 -0.76 -15.63
C ALA A 509 1.49 -0.29 -16.76
N HIS A 510 0.37 -0.99 -16.94
CA HIS A 510 -0.63 -0.62 -17.94
C HIS A 510 -1.26 0.74 -17.62
N HIS A 511 -1.65 0.95 -16.37
CA HIS A 511 -2.21 2.22 -15.92
C HIS A 511 -1.20 3.37 -16.04
N LEU A 512 0.07 3.15 -15.69
CA LEU A 512 1.12 4.15 -15.92
C LEU A 512 1.17 4.59 -17.40
N MET A 513 1.06 3.65 -18.33
CA MET A 513 1.05 3.95 -19.76
C MET A 513 -0.22 4.71 -20.15
N GLN A 514 -1.38 4.34 -19.61
CA GLN A 514 -2.62 5.10 -19.82
C GLN A 514 -2.52 6.52 -19.27
N TYR A 515 -2.05 6.70 -18.03
CA TYR A 515 -1.88 8.01 -17.38
C TYR A 515 -0.90 8.90 -18.15
N ARG A 516 0.25 8.34 -18.56
CA ARG A 516 1.20 9.02 -19.43
C ARG A 516 0.51 9.47 -20.71
N ASN A 517 -0.27 8.57 -21.31
CA ASN A 517 -0.93 8.79 -22.59
C ASN A 517 -2.11 9.76 -22.52
N GLN A 518 -2.89 9.76 -21.43
CA GLN A 518 -4.01 10.68 -21.17
C GLN A 518 -3.52 12.13 -21.08
N ASN A 519 -2.33 12.34 -20.54
CA ASN A 519 -1.66 13.64 -20.60
C ASN A 519 -1.04 13.94 -21.97
N LEU A 520 -1.11 13.04 -22.97
CA LEU A 520 -0.75 13.34 -24.36
C LEU A 520 -1.95 13.75 -25.24
N TYR A 521 -3.19 13.62 -24.76
CA TYR A 521 -4.41 13.78 -25.58
C TYR A 521 -5.18 15.07 -25.32
#